data_AF-A0A9X9BXS2-F1
#
_entry.id   AF-A0A9X9BXS2-F1
#
_cell.length_a   1.000
_cell.length_b   1.000
_cell.length_c   1.000
_cell.angle_alpha   90.00
_cell.angle_beta   90.00
_cell.angle_gamma   90.00
#
_symmetry.space_group_name_H-M   'P 1'
#
loop_
_entity.id
_entity.type
_entity.pdbx_description
1 polymer ?
#
loop_
_entity_poly.entity_id
_entity_poly.type
_entity_poly.pdbx_seq_one_letter_code
_entity_poly.pdbx_strand_id
1 'polypeptide(L)'
;MSEQTNKLLAELLQKAVSGLDSAVAFSQAQLPEVIHQLMYWKAASYGLRIVVMSLLFLGCVVLFRKGVGWARGWEIEEIGFVSAIASGVLGIILMFLMFLIFDDTGNLLQLWLAPKIWLIEYAADLVRPGGS
;
A
#
# COMPACT_ATOMS: atom_id res chain seq x y z
N MET A 1 49.97 -23.42 26.30
CA MET A 1 49.64 -22.26 25.43
C MET A 1 48.61 -22.63 24.35
N SER A 2 48.74 -23.75 23.63
CA SER A 2 47.75 -24.22 22.64
C SER A 2 46.41 -24.67 23.26
N GLU A 3 46.42 -25.40 24.38
CA GLU A 3 45.19 -25.85 25.06
C GLU A 3 44.31 -24.70 25.59
N GLN A 4 44.90 -23.65 26.13
CA GLN A 4 44.15 -22.46 26.58
C GLN A 4 43.53 -21.71 25.41
N THR A 5 44.23 -21.64 24.28
CA THR A 5 43.70 -21.01 23.04
C THR A 5 42.54 -21.83 22.48
N ASN A 6 42.65 -23.17 22.44
CA ASN A 6 41.56 -24.05 22.01
C ASN A 6 40.36 -24.00 22.96
N LYS A 7 40.59 -23.91 24.28
CA LYS A 7 39.51 -23.69 25.27
C LYS A 7 38.82 -22.35 25.09
N LEU A 8 39.58 -21.27 24.88
CA LEU A 8 39.03 -19.94 24.62
C LEU A 8 38.24 -19.91 23.31
N LEU A 9 38.73 -20.57 22.25
CA LEU A 9 38.03 -20.68 20.98
C LEU A 9 36.72 -21.45 21.13
N ALA A 10 36.73 -22.56 21.87
CA ALA A 10 35.54 -23.35 22.16
C ALA A 10 34.52 -22.56 22.98
N GLU A 11 34.98 -21.79 23.97
CA GLU A 11 34.12 -20.93 24.80
C GLU A 11 33.50 -19.79 23.99
N LEU A 12 34.26 -19.17 23.09
CA LEU A 12 33.75 -18.15 22.16
C LEU A 12 32.77 -18.74 21.16
N LEU A 13 33.03 -19.94 20.63
CA LEU A 13 32.11 -20.66 19.75
C LEU A 13 30.81 -21.00 20.47
N GLN A 14 30.90 -21.49 21.70
CA GLN A 14 29.72 -21.85 22.49
C GLN A 14 28.92 -20.62 22.91
N LYS A 15 29.59 -19.51 23.22
CA LYS A 15 28.95 -18.22 23.46
C LYS A 15 28.31 -17.66 22.19
N ALA A 16 28.95 -17.79 21.03
CA ALA A 16 28.38 -17.42 19.73
C ALA A 16 27.17 -18.28 19.36
N VAL A 17 27.22 -19.59 19.58
CA VAL A 17 26.09 -20.51 19.36
C VAL A 17 24.93 -20.18 20.29
N SER A 18 25.19 -19.95 21.59
CA SER A 18 24.14 -19.52 22.52
C SER A 18 23.58 -18.13 22.21
N GLY A 19 24.40 -17.23 21.66
CA GLY A 19 23.99 -15.93 21.13
C GLY A 19 23.14 -16.06 19.87
N LEU A 20 23.46 -17.02 19.00
CA LEU A 20 22.68 -17.35 17.81
C LEU A 20 21.31 -17.92 18.19
N ASP A 21 21.28 -18.90 19.11
CA ASP A 21 20.05 -19.53 19.57
C ASP A 21 19.12 -18.50 20.24
N SER A 22 19.68 -17.56 21.01
CA SER A 22 18.91 -16.47 21.62
C SER A 22 18.42 -15.44 20.59
N ALA A 23 19.21 -15.12 19.56
CA ALA A 23 18.77 -14.26 18.46
C ALA A 23 17.67 -14.92 17.61
N VAL A 24 17.75 -16.24 17.40
CA VAL A 24 16.72 -17.02 16.70
C VAL A 24 15.45 -17.09 17.54
N ALA A 25 15.55 -17.38 18.84
CA ALA A 25 14.40 -17.39 19.74
C ALA A 25 13.74 -16.00 19.85
N PHE A 26 14.53 -14.92 19.89
CA PHE A 26 14.06 -13.55 19.85
C PHE A 26 13.34 -13.23 18.53
N SER A 27 13.93 -13.62 17.40
CA SER A 27 13.30 -13.45 16.08
C SER A 27 11.99 -14.22 16.01
N GLN A 28 11.96 -15.48 16.44
CA GLN A 28 10.73 -16.29 16.48
C GLN A 28 9.65 -15.70 17.38
N ALA A 29 10.03 -15.06 18.49
CA ALA A 29 9.08 -14.42 19.40
C ALA A 29 8.54 -13.08 18.85
N GLN A 30 9.34 -12.33 18.09
CA GLN A 30 8.94 -11.00 17.58
C GLN A 30 8.36 -11.01 16.16
N LEU A 31 8.71 -12.01 15.34
CA LEU A 31 8.14 -12.19 14.01
C LEU A 31 6.60 -12.16 13.99
N PRO A 32 5.87 -12.89 14.86
CA PRO A 32 4.41 -12.84 14.84
C PRO A 32 3.86 -11.44 15.13
N GLU A 33 4.47 -10.70 16.05
CA GLU A 33 4.03 -9.35 16.41
C GLU A 33 4.26 -8.37 15.25
N VAL A 34 5.45 -8.38 14.65
CA VAL A 34 5.80 -7.50 13.51
C VAL A 34 4.91 -7.79 12.30
N ILE A 35 4.58 -9.07 12.06
CA ILE A 35 3.67 -9.48 10.98
C ILE A 35 2.26 -8.91 11.21
N HIS A 36 1.75 -8.98 12.45
CA HIS A 36 0.44 -8.40 12.78
C HIS A 36 0.45 -6.88 12.60
N GLN A 37 1.49 -6.20 13.09
CA GLN A 37 1.64 -4.74 12.92
C GLN A 37 1.69 -4.35 11.43
N LEU A 38 2.42 -5.11 10.62
CA LEU A 38 2.50 -4.90 9.18
C LEU A 38 1.14 -5.13 8.49
N MET A 39 0.39 -6.16 8.88
CA MET A 39 -0.97 -6.39 8.39
C MET A 39 -1.90 -5.21 8.71
N TYR A 40 -1.90 -4.70 9.95
CA TYR A 40 -2.72 -3.55 10.33
C TYR A 40 -2.34 -2.29 9.55
N TRP A 41 -1.04 -2.03 9.40
CA TRP A 41 -0.54 -0.91 8.61
C TRP A 41 -0.97 -1.02 7.14
N LYS A 42 -0.84 -2.21 6.55
CA LYS A 42 -1.20 -2.45 5.15
C LYS A 42 -2.70 -2.35 4.96
N ALA A 43 -3.51 -2.90 5.87
CA ALA A 43 -4.96 -2.74 5.87
C ALA A 43 -5.37 -1.26 5.90
N ALA A 44 -4.75 -0.47 6.79
CA ALA A 44 -5.01 0.97 6.88
C ALA A 44 -4.57 1.71 5.61
N SER A 45 -3.42 1.36 5.03
CA SER A 45 -2.91 2.01 3.81
C SER A 45 -3.80 1.75 2.59
N TYR A 46 -4.26 0.51 2.40
CA TYR A 46 -5.20 0.19 1.32
C TYR A 46 -6.58 0.79 1.57
N GLY A 47 -7.05 0.77 2.83
CA GLY A 47 -8.31 1.40 3.22
C GLY A 47 -8.32 2.90 2.95
N LEU A 48 -7.25 3.61 3.31
CA LEU A 48 -7.08 5.03 3.02
C LEU A 48 -7.07 5.28 1.50
N ARG A 49 -6.38 4.45 0.71
CA ARG A 49 -6.37 4.57 -0.75
C ARG A 49 -7.79 4.42 -1.33
N ILE A 50 -8.57 3.45 -0.87
CA ILE A 50 -9.98 3.27 -1.30
C ILE A 50 -10.84 4.48 -0.93
N VAL A 51 -10.70 5.00 0.30
CA VAL A 51 -11.44 6.18 0.74
C VAL A 51 -11.11 7.38 -0.15
N VAL A 52 -9.82 7.65 -0.40
CA VAL A 52 -9.39 8.74 -1.29
C VAL A 52 -9.92 8.55 -2.71
N MET A 53 -9.86 7.33 -3.26
CA MET A 53 -10.43 7.02 -4.58
C MET A 53 -11.94 7.27 -4.63
N SER A 54 -12.68 6.84 -3.60
CA SER A 54 -14.13 7.06 -3.52
C SER A 54 -14.49 8.55 -3.42
N LEU A 55 -13.70 9.33 -2.65
CA LEU A 55 -13.88 10.76 -2.50
C LEU A 55 -13.61 11.50 -3.81
N LEU A 56 -12.56 11.10 -4.52
CA LEU A 56 -12.17 11.67 -5.81
C LEU A 56 -13.19 11.35 -6.90
N PHE A 57 -13.74 10.14 -6.90
CA PHE A 57 -14.85 9.74 -7.77
C PHE A 57 -16.10 10.58 -7.51
N LEU A 58 -16.50 10.75 -6.25
CA LEU A 58 -17.61 11.63 -5.87
C LEU A 58 -17.34 13.09 -6.29
N GLY A 59 -16.11 13.57 -6.13
CA GLY A 59 -15.67 14.88 -6.61
C GLY A 59 -15.87 15.06 -8.11
N CYS A 60 -15.50 14.06 -8.92
CA CYS A 60 -15.73 14.08 -10.37
C CYS A 60 -17.22 14.19 -10.71
N VAL A 61 -18.07 13.40 -10.04
CA VAL A 61 -19.54 13.43 -10.27
C VAL A 61 -20.12 14.80 -9.89
N VAL A 62 -19.70 15.38 -8.77
CA VAL A 62 -20.20 16.70 -8.34
C VAL A 62 -19.72 17.80 -9.30
N LEU A 63 -18.46 17.79 -9.70
CA LEU A 63 -17.92 18.77 -10.66
C LEU A 63 -18.62 18.67 -12.01
N PHE A 64 -18.89 17.46 -12.50
CA PHE A 64 -19.64 17.25 -13.73
C PHE A 64 -21.08 17.77 -13.62
N ARG A 65 -21.79 17.46 -12.53
CA ARG A 65 -23.15 17.99 -12.29
C ARG A 65 -23.16 19.51 -12.18
N LYS A 66 -22.15 20.10 -11.53
CA LYS A 66 -22.01 21.54 -11.36
C LYS A 66 -21.67 22.23 -12.68
N GLY A 67 -20.81 21.63 -13.51
CA GLY A 67 -20.49 22.10 -14.85
C GLY A 67 -21.69 22.12 -15.78
N VAL A 68 -22.50 21.06 -15.78
CA VAL A 68 -23.76 21.01 -16.55
C VAL A 68 -24.80 22.02 -16.01
N GLY A 69 -24.85 22.20 -14.69
CA GLY A 69 -25.72 23.21 -14.05
C GLY A 69 -25.33 24.63 -14.43
N TRP A 70 -24.03 24.93 -14.46
CA TRP A 70 -23.51 26.21 -14.92
C TRP A 70 -23.82 26.42 -16.40
N ALA A 71 -23.62 25.42 -17.26
CA ALA A 71 -23.92 25.51 -18.69
C ALA A 71 -25.37 25.92 -19.01
N ARG A 72 -26.34 25.55 -18.16
CA ARG A 72 -27.75 25.93 -18.32
C ARG A 72 -28.09 27.35 -17.81
N GLY A 73 -27.22 27.95 -17.01
CA GLY A 73 -27.47 29.24 -16.34
C GLY A 73 -26.91 30.46 -17.07
N TRP A 74 -26.14 30.27 -18.15
CA TRP A 74 -25.61 31.38 -18.94
C TRP A 74 -26.59 31.79 -20.04
N GLU A 75 -26.84 33.09 -20.16
CA GLU A 75 -27.65 33.67 -21.25
C GLU A 75 -26.93 33.61 -22.61
N ILE A 76 -25.61 33.41 -22.61
CA ILE A 76 -24.75 33.31 -23.80
C ILE A 76 -24.43 31.83 -24.03
N GLU A 77 -25.00 31.24 -25.09
CA GLU A 77 -24.85 29.81 -25.43
C GLU A 77 -23.39 29.36 -25.56
N GLU A 78 -22.51 30.20 -26.10
CA GLU A 78 -21.09 29.86 -26.29
C GLU A 78 -20.36 29.66 -24.96
N ILE A 79 -20.63 30.50 -23.94
CA ILE A 79 -19.97 30.41 -22.63
C ILE A 79 -20.50 29.18 -21.87
N GLY A 80 -21.80 28.90 -22.00
CA GLY A 80 -22.40 27.69 -21.45
C GLY A 80 -21.77 26.42 -22.02
N PHE A 81 -21.60 26.36 -23.34
CA PHE A 81 -20.97 25.22 -24.03
C PHE A 81 -19.50 25.01 -23.65
N VAL A 82 -18.71 26.10 -23.58
CA VAL A 82 -17.30 26.03 -23.15
C VAL A 82 -17.19 25.53 -21.70
N SER A 83 -18.07 25.97 -20.80
CA SER A 83 -18.07 25.50 -19.41
C SER A 83 -18.42 24.00 -19.28
N ALA A 84 -19.34 23.50 -20.12
CA ALA A 84 -19.69 22.09 -20.17
C ALA A 84 -18.50 21.25 -20.66
N ILE A 85 -17.85 21.64 -21.76
CA ILE A 85 -16.67 20.96 -22.29
C ILE A 85 -15.53 20.99 -21.28
N ALA A 86 -15.23 22.14 -20.68
CA ALA A 86 -14.17 22.28 -19.69
C ALA A 86 -14.38 21.33 -18.49
N SER A 87 -15.62 21.25 -17.98
CA SER A 87 -15.96 20.32 -16.89
C SER A 87 -15.85 18.84 -17.29
N GLY A 88 -16.20 18.50 -18.54
CA GLY A 88 -16.08 17.15 -19.10
C GLY A 88 -14.62 16.74 -19.28
N VAL A 89 -13.79 17.60 -19.87
CA VAL A 89 -12.35 17.36 -20.07
C VAL A 89 -11.64 17.21 -18.71
N LEU A 90 -11.96 18.08 -17.75
CA LEU A 90 -11.41 17.98 -16.39
C LEU A 90 -11.82 16.64 -15.72
N GLY A 91 -13.07 16.22 -15.89
CA GLY A 91 -13.56 14.93 -15.39
C GLY A 91 -12.86 13.73 -16.03
N ILE A 92 -12.61 13.77 -17.33
CA ILE A 92 -11.85 12.72 -18.04
C ILE A 92 -10.41 12.64 -17.54
N ILE A 93 -9.75 13.78 -17.33
CA ILE A 93 -8.39 13.84 -16.78
C ILE A 93 -8.35 13.24 -15.37
N LEU A 94 -9.32 13.59 -14.52
CA LEU A 94 -9.40 13.04 -13.16
C LEU A 94 -9.73 11.54 -13.15
N MET A 95 -10.58 11.04 -14.06
CA MET A 95 -10.80 9.60 -14.21
C MET A 95 -9.54 8.87 -14.68
N PHE A 96 -8.78 9.47 -15.60
CA PHE A 96 -7.52 8.90 -16.05
C PHE A 96 -6.50 8.84 -14.91
N LEU A 97 -6.41 9.90 -14.10
CA LEU A 97 -5.59 9.93 -12.88
C LEU A 97 -6.02 8.85 -11.88
N MET A 98 -7.32 8.64 -11.69
CA MET A 98 -7.85 7.55 -10.85
C MET A 98 -7.41 6.18 -11.36
N PHE A 99 -7.46 5.96 -12.67
CA PHE A 99 -7.04 4.70 -13.29
C PHE A 99 -5.55 4.42 -13.07
N LEU A 100 -4.68 5.44 -13.15
CA LEU A 100 -3.24 5.28 -12.89
C LEU A 100 -2.92 4.90 -11.45
N ILE A 101 -3.78 5.27 -10.48
CA ILE A 101 -3.59 4.97 -9.06
C ILE A 101 -4.25 3.62 -8.68
N PHE A 102 -4.98 2.99 -9.61
CA PHE A 102 -5.81 1.82 -9.33
C PHE A 102 -5.04 0.51 -9.14
N ASP A 103 -3.71 0.54 -9.27
CA ASP A 103 -2.88 -0.62 -8.97
C ASP A 103 -3.11 -1.06 -7.52
N ASP A 104 -3.41 -2.34 -7.33
CA ASP A 104 -3.52 -3.03 -6.04
C ASP A 104 -4.77 -2.83 -5.14
N THR A 105 -5.91 -2.40 -5.68
CA THR A 105 -7.14 -2.34 -4.86
C THR A 105 -7.60 -3.74 -4.36
N GLY A 106 -7.19 -4.82 -5.04
CA GLY A 106 -7.52 -6.21 -4.67
C GLY A 106 -6.79 -6.75 -3.42
N ASN A 107 -5.69 -6.12 -3.01
CA ASN A 107 -4.84 -6.61 -1.93
C ASN A 107 -5.52 -6.48 -0.55
N LEU A 108 -6.42 -5.51 -0.37
CA LEU A 108 -7.20 -5.42 0.86
C LEU A 108 -8.18 -6.59 1.00
N LEU A 109 -8.76 -7.03 -0.13
CA LEU A 109 -9.69 -8.16 -0.13
C LEU A 109 -8.96 -9.47 0.19
N GLN A 110 -7.77 -9.66 -0.38
CA GLN A 110 -6.90 -10.80 -0.08
C GLN A 110 -6.43 -10.78 1.38
N LEU A 111 -6.07 -9.61 1.91
CA LEU A 111 -5.69 -9.45 3.32
C LEU A 111 -6.81 -9.86 4.27
N TRP A 112 -8.07 -9.57 3.91
CA TRP A 112 -9.23 -9.94 4.72
C TRP A 112 -9.63 -11.42 4.59
N LEU A 113 -9.58 -11.98 3.37
CA LEU A 113 -10.02 -13.35 3.09
C LEU A 113 -8.96 -14.41 3.44
N ALA A 114 -7.68 -14.12 3.18
CA ALA A 114 -6.58 -15.08 3.32
C ALA A 114 -5.26 -14.38 3.72
N PRO A 115 -5.15 -13.89 4.97
CA PRO A 115 -4.01 -13.09 5.42
C PRO A 115 -2.66 -13.80 5.32
N LYS A 116 -2.63 -15.13 5.51
CA LYS A 116 -1.40 -15.92 5.41
C LYS A 116 -0.87 -16.04 3.98
N ILE A 117 -1.76 -16.16 2.99
CA ILE A 117 -1.39 -16.26 1.57
C ILE A 117 -0.87 -14.90 1.10
N TRP A 118 -1.56 -13.83 1.46
CA TRP A 118 -1.16 -12.46 1.19
C TRP A 118 0.25 -12.14 1.72
N LEU A 119 0.60 -12.62 2.90
CA LEU A 119 1.95 -12.45 3.46
C LEU A 119 3.06 -13.13 2.65
N ILE A 120 2.76 -14.29 2.06
CA ILE A 120 3.70 -15.03 1.22
C ILE A 120 3.90 -14.30 -0.11
N GLU A 121 2.83 -13.81 -0.73
CA GLU A 121 2.90 -12.99 -1.95
C GLU A 121 3.66 -11.69 -1.69
N TYR A 122 3.35 -10.99 -0.59
CA TYR A 122 4.06 -9.78 -0.19
C TYR A 122 5.56 -10.02 0.04
N ALA A 123 5.92 -11.13 0.70
CA ALA A 123 7.31 -11.52 0.89
C ALA A 123 7.99 -11.88 -0.44
N ALA A 124 7.28 -12.55 -1.34
CA ALA A 124 7.80 -12.89 -2.66
C ALA A 124 8.05 -11.64 -3.52
N ASP A 125 7.18 -10.64 -3.45
CA ASP A 125 7.35 -9.36 -4.14
C ASP A 125 8.53 -8.55 -3.59
N LEU A 126 8.74 -8.56 -2.27
CA LEU A 126 9.90 -7.94 -1.64
C LEU A 126 11.24 -8.56 -2.06
N VAL A 127 11.28 -9.87 -2.26
CA VAL A 127 12.49 -10.60 -2.66
C VAL A 127 12.73 -10.51 -4.17
N ARG A 128 11.71 -10.15 -4.95
CA ARG A 128 11.83 -9.99 -6.40
C ARG A 128 12.75 -8.78 -6.68
N PRO A 129 13.82 -8.94 -7.49
CA PRO A 129 14.84 -7.91 -7.70
C PRO A 129 14.40 -6.73 -8.60
N GLY A 130 13.15 -6.30 -8.51
CA GLY A 130 12.57 -5.25 -9.35
C GLY A 130 11.17 -4.81 -8.94
N GLY A 131 10.86 -4.77 -7.63
CA GLY A 131 9.62 -4.18 -7.14
C GLY A 131 9.63 -2.67 -7.39
N SER A 132 8.76 -2.24 -8.31
CA SER A 132 8.47 -0.86 -8.75
C SER A 132 8.26 0.14 -7.62
#